data_AF-A0A6G0Q469-F1
#
_entry.id   AF-A0A6G0Q469-F1
#
_cell.length_a   1.000
_cell.length_b   1.000
_cell.length_c   1.000
_cell.angle_alpha   90.00
_cell.angle_beta   90.00
_cell.angle_gamma   90.00
#
_symmetry.space_group_name_H-M   'P 1'
#
loop_
_entity.id
_entity.type
_entity.pdbx_description
1 polymer ?
#
loop_
_entity_poly.entity_id
_entity_poly.type
_entity_poly.pdbx_seq_one_letter_code
_entity_poly.pdbx_strand_id
1 'polypeptide(L)'
;MSASRARHHLTIADKNRLRRHHREHPELTQEQLREWAYAAFGQWVARSTVGHIVRAPEEVCANPQATRFQSGRYPDMEQELYALMVARGAQLGVDIKRLDAPVLSDAELWAQANEILKRTRGSDESVSVAWVHRFKKRHGLHRSQLKRAAATTDDMPAEVLAEMPELTVAEQTLEAAHASAGDKRRAADAAVGAELEGLEHTPEPSKKRPATAVTVATAAATEAIAAATEAIAASTVAAGNRSHFVSSEDILLLTQVLSVKPWAFPYAMDGWQQVVEKLREDGNFRLKKTVGACQARVSLLLGHMKAGNTAALRKSGTEDEFDRKCALIREVSSQMEAHEGPPTAENPSTASAAAAPVAVQDAASSIGVLDLAQEREQMAQRRLALMERKLERELAAQKRHSEEQVSRLEKLHCEQQKIQQEQHAQLLGTIQQQQAMMFDLIK
;
A
#
# COMPACT_ATOMS: atom_id res chain seq x y z
N MET A 1 18.86 -25.51 9.88
CA MET A 1 17.81 -24.76 9.17
C MET A 1 17.66 -23.41 9.85
N SER A 2 18.20 -22.32 9.27
CA SER A 2 18.04 -20.99 9.87
C SER A 2 16.60 -20.55 9.74
N ALA A 3 15.88 -20.48 10.86
CA ALA A 3 14.61 -19.79 10.94
C ALA A 3 14.83 -18.38 10.38
N SER A 4 14.09 -18.02 9.33
CA SER A 4 14.15 -16.68 8.76
C SER A 4 13.82 -15.69 9.88
N ARG A 5 14.81 -14.94 10.38
CA ARG A 5 14.62 -13.91 11.39
C ARG A 5 13.50 -12.98 10.90
N ALA A 6 12.36 -13.01 11.56
CA ALA A 6 11.21 -12.18 11.19
C ALA A 6 11.70 -10.73 11.12
N ARG A 7 11.42 -10.06 9.99
CA ARG A 7 11.77 -8.66 9.84
C ARG A 7 10.89 -7.86 10.78
N HIS A 8 11.51 -7.19 11.75
CA HIS A 8 10.81 -6.30 12.66
C HIS A 8 10.35 -5.06 11.89
N HIS A 9 9.09 -4.69 12.09
CA HIS A 9 8.46 -3.57 11.41
C HIS A 9 7.97 -2.57 12.45
N LEU A 10 8.59 -1.39 12.48
CA LEU A 10 8.11 -0.27 13.29
C LEU A 10 6.74 0.21 12.81
N THR A 11 5.89 0.58 13.76
CA THR A 11 4.61 1.24 13.46
C THR A 11 4.84 2.67 12.96
N ILE A 12 3.82 3.29 12.38
CA ILE A 12 3.87 4.71 11.99
C ILE A 12 4.11 5.60 13.21
N ALA A 13 3.50 5.28 14.35
CA ALA A 13 3.74 5.97 15.61
C ALA A 13 5.21 5.89 16.03
N ASP A 14 5.81 4.71 15.99
CA ASP A 14 7.22 4.51 16.37
C ASP A 14 8.16 5.27 15.43
N LYS A 15 7.87 5.24 14.12
CA LYS A 15 8.63 6.01 13.13
C LYS A 15 8.53 7.51 13.40
N ASN A 16 7.34 8.03 13.70
CA ASN A 16 7.14 9.44 14.02
C ASN A 16 7.83 9.83 15.34
N ARG A 17 7.80 8.96 16.37
CA ARG A 17 8.55 9.17 17.61
C ARG A 17 10.05 9.24 17.35
N LEU A 18 10.58 8.35 16.51
CA LEU A 18 11.99 8.36 16.10
C LEU A 18 12.37 9.62 15.32
N ARG A 19 11.49 10.10 14.42
CA ARG A 19 11.67 11.38 13.71
C ARG A 19 11.73 12.56 14.67
N ARG A 20 10.79 12.63 15.62
CA ARG A 20 10.74 13.70 16.62
C ARG A 20 11.99 13.70 17.50
N HIS A 21 12.41 12.52 17.98
CA HIS A 21 13.63 12.38 18.77
C HIS A 21 14.88 12.87 18.02
N HIS A 22 15.01 12.54 16.73
CA HIS A 22 16.12 13.05 15.91
C HIS A 22 16.02 14.57 15.64
N ARG A 23 14.81 15.14 15.58
CA ARG A 23 14.64 16.60 15.47
C ARG A 23 15.06 17.33 16.75
N GLU A 24 14.81 16.72 17.91
CA GLU A 24 15.22 17.25 19.22
C GLU A 24 16.71 17.04 19.47
N HIS A 25 17.30 15.99 18.89
CA HIS A 25 18.70 15.59 19.04
C HIS A 25 19.40 15.35 17.69
N PRO A 26 19.62 16.40 16.89
CA PRO A 26 20.24 16.28 15.56
C PRO A 26 21.72 15.83 15.60
N GLU A 27 22.37 15.91 16.76
CA GLU A 27 23.73 15.45 17.01
C GLU A 27 23.87 13.93 17.08
N LEU A 28 22.77 13.21 17.31
CA LEU A 28 22.83 11.76 17.50
C LEU A 28 23.16 11.04 16.20
N THR A 29 24.12 10.14 16.29
CA THR A 29 24.47 9.24 15.19
C THR A 29 23.33 8.26 14.91
N GLN A 30 23.30 7.71 13.70
CA GLN A 30 22.34 6.66 13.35
C GLN A 30 22.44 5.42 14.25
N GLU A 31 23.61 5.17 14.84
CA GLU A 31 23.83 4.06 15.78
C GLU A 31 23.15 4.34 17.12
N GLN A 32 23.34 5.53 17.67
CA GLN A 32 22.69 5.95 18.92
C GLN A 32 21.16 6.02 18.76
N LEU A 33 20.66 6.50 17.61
CA LEU A 33 19.22 6.48 17.31
C LEU A 33 18.67 5.05 17.20
N ARG A 34 19.49 4.11 16.74
CA ARG A 34 19.13 2.69 16.67
C ARG A 34 19.06 2.06 18.06
N GLU A 35 20.01 2.36 18.93
CA GLU A 35 20.01 1.92 20.32
C GLU A 35 18.82 2.50 21.08
N TRP A 36 18.53 3.79 20.88
CA TRP A 36 17.33 4.43 21.42
C TRP A 36 16.05 3.76 20.92
N ALA A 37 15.94 3.47 19.62
CA ALA A 37 14.77 2.77 19.06
C ALA A 37 14.61 1.36 19.66
N TYR A 38 15.72 0.65 19.92
CA TYR A 38 15.67 -0.64 20.59
C TYR A 38 15.20 -0.50 22.04
N ALA A 39 15.73 0.45 22.79
CA ALA A 39 15.31 0.73 24.16
C ALA A 39 13.83 1.17 24.26
N ALA A 40 13.36 1.98 23.29
CA ALA A 40 12.01 2.54 23.30
C ALA A 40 10.92 1.60 22.77
N PHE A 41 11.25 0.71 21.82
CA PHE A 41 10.29 -0.13 21.12
C PHE A 41 10.54 -1.65 21.29
N GLY A 42 11.65 -2.05 21.90
CA GLY A 42 12.05 -3.45 22.03
C GLY A 42 12.48 -4.13 20.72
N GLN A 43 12.59 -3.37 19.61
CA GLN A 43 12.86 -3.92 18.28
C GLN A 43 14.18 -3.42 17.69
N TRP A 44 15.04 -4.36 17.29
CA TRP A 44 16.27 -4.02 16.57
C TRP A 44 15.96 -3.69 15.11
N VAL A 45 16.21 -2.44 14.73
CA VAL A 45 16.05 -1.92 13.37
C VAL A 45 17.41 -1.76 12.72
N ALA A 46 17.52 -2.00 11.40
CA ALA A 46 18.80 -1.80 10.71
C ALA A 46 19.18 -0.31 10.71
N ARG A 47 20.49 -0.01 10.86
CA ARG A 47 21.03 1.36 10.84
C ARG A 47 20.59 2.16 9.59
N SER A 48 20.61 1.52 8.42
CA SER A 48 20.12 2.13 7.16
C SER A 48 18.63 2.47 7.21
N THR A 49 17.82 1.65 7.87
CA THR A 49 16.38 1.88 8.02
C THR A 49 16.12 3.06 8.94
N VAL A 50 16.86 3.20 10.05
CA VAL A 50 16.82 4.39 10.92
C VAL A 50 17.12 5.65 10.11
N GLY A 51 18.20 5.63 9.32
CA GLY A 51 18.57 6.75 8.44
C GLY A 51 17.50 7.10 7.40
N HIS A 52 16.77 6.12 6.88
CA HIS A 52 15.64 6.38 5.98
C HIS A 52 14.42 6.96 6.70
N ILE A 53 14.12 6.51 7.90
CA ILE A 53 12.96 6.98 8.67
C ILE A 53 13.13 8.46 9.04
N VAL A 54 14.29 8.84 9.59
CA VAL A 54 14.51 10.20 10.11
C VAL A 54 14.62 11.27 9.03
N ARG A 55 14.96 10.90 7.80
CA ARG A 55 14.99 11.82 6.64
C ARG A 55 13.62 11.99 5.99
N ALA A 56 12.72 11.04 6.18
CA ALA A 56 11.37 11.11 5.62
C ALA A 56 10.51 12.05 6.48
N PRO A 57 9.58 12.81 5.86
CA PRO A 57 8.64 13.65 6.60
C PRO A 57 7.75 12.81 7.51
N GLU A 58 7.13 13.48 8.49
CA GLU A 58 6.19 12.82 9.39
C GLU A 58 4.97 12.29 8.64
N GLU A 59 4.58 11.07 8.97
CA GLU A 59 3.45 10.40 8.34
C GLU A 59 2.20 10.66 9.16
N VAL A 60 1.22 11.37 8.60
CA VAL A 60 -0.10 11.58 9.23
C VAL A 60 -1.03 10.44 8.81
N CYS A 61 -1.11 9.39 9.63
CA CYS A 61 -1.98 8.24 9.38
C CYS A 61 -3.08 8.15 10.44
N ALA A 62 -4.30 7.84 10.00
CA ALA A 62 -5.43 7.61 10.90
C ALA A 62 -5.18 6.47 11.90
N ASN A 63 -4.55 5.37 11.45
CA ASN A 63 -4.13 4.28 12.33
C ASN A 63 -2.62 4.41 12.66
N PRO A 64 -2.25 4.94 13.84
CA PRO A 64 -0.85 5.07 14.25
C PRO A 64 -0.13 3.72 14.42
N GLN A 65 -0.88 2.64 14.66
CA GLN A 65 -0.37 1.28 14.84
C GLN A 65 -0.14 0.53 13.51
N ALA A 66 -0.46 1.14 12.37
CA ALA A 66 -0.15 0.54 11.08
C ALA A 66 1.37 0.51 10.84
N THR A 67 1.88 -0.52 10.17
CA THR A 67 3.31 -0.62 9.83
C THR A 67 3.65 0.02 8.47
N ARG A 68 2.63 0.32 7.67
CA ARG A 68 2.76 0.92 6.34
C ARG A 68 1.78 2.07 6.18
N PHE A 69 2.28 3.19 5.68
CA PHE A 69 1.45 4.31 5.28
C PHE A 69 0.66 3.95 4.01
N GLN A 70 -0.67 4.01 4.08
CA GLN A 70 -1.58 3.84 2.94
C GLN A 70 -2.69 4.88 3.02
N SER A 71 -2.59 5.93 2.19
CA SER A 71 -3.62 6.95 2.11
C SER A 71 -4.77 6.54 1.18
N GLY A 72 -5.98 6.98 1.52
CA GLY A 72 -7.18 6.81 0.71
C GLY A 72 -7.46 7.99 -0.19
N ARG A 73 -8.62 7.97 -0.86
CA ARG A 73 -9.14 9.17 -1.56
C ARG A 73 -9.47 10.30 -0.59
N TYR A 74 -9.97 9.95 0.60
CA TYR A 74 -10.48 10.89 1.59
C TYR A 74 -9.73 10.72 2.92
N PRO A 75 -8.44 11.11 2.99
CA PRO A 75 -7.62 10.91 4.18
C PRO A 75 -8.19 11.61 5.42
N ASP A 76 -8.67 12.85 5.29
CA ASP A 76 -9.18 13.64 6.41
C ASP A 76 -10.46 13.03 7.01
N MET A 77 -11.40 12.66 6.14
CA MET A 77 -12.63 11.95 6.54
C MET A 77 -12.31 10.58 7.17
N GLU A 78 -11.30 9.87 6.67
CA GLU A 78 -10.85 8.61 7.26
C GLU A 78 -10.22 8.78 8.63
N GLN A 79 -9.46 9.85 8.84
CA GLN A 79 -8.86 10.19 10.12
C GLN A 79 -9.93 10.51 11.16
N GLU A 80 -10.91 11.32 10.80
CA GLU A 80 -12.03 11.64 11.67
C GLU A 80 -12.88 10.39 12.00
N LEU A 81 -13.23 9.60 10.99
CA LEU A 81 -13.99 8.36 11.19
C LEU A 81 -13.25 7.39 12.11
N TYR A 82 -11.94 7.22 11.90
CA TYR A 82 -11.14 6.35 12.76
C TYR A 82 -11.07 6.89 14.20
N ALA A 83 -10.92 8.20 14.40
CA ALA A 83 -10.95 8.81 15.72
C ALA A 83 -12.29 8.60 16.44
N LEU A 84 -13.41 8.72 15.72
CA LEU A 84 -14.75 8.42 16.26
C LEU A 84 -14.88 6.95 16.68
N MET A 85 -14.35 6.01 15.89
CA MET A 85 -14.31 4.60 16.27
C MET A 85 -13.51 4.38 17.56
N VAL A 86 -12.37 5.05 17.70
CA VAL A 86 -11.52 4.96 18.91
C VAL A 86 -12.25 5.52 20.12
N ALA A 87 -12.88 6.68 20.00
CA ALA A 87 -13.66 7.27 21.07
C ALA A 87 -14.84 6.38 21.48
N ARG A 88 -15.57 5.81 20.50
CA ARG A 88 -16.69 4.89 20.77
C ARG A 88 -16.23 3.57 21.39
N GLY A 89 -15.09 3.03 20.96
CA GLY A 89 -14.47 1.86 21.59
C GLY A 89 -14.10 2.13 23.05
N ALA A 90 -13.48 3.28 23.33
CA ALA A 90 -13.14 3.71 24.68
C ALA A 90 -14.39 3.88 25.57
N GLN A 91 -15.46 4.47 25.06
CA GLN A 91 -16.75 4.62 25.78
C GLN A 91 -17.39 3.28 26.13
N LEU A 92 -17.28 2.29 25.24
CA LEU A 92 -17.84 0.95 25.45
C LEU A 92 -16.89 0.02 26.22
N GLY A 93 -15.65 0.45 26.50
CA GLY A 93 -14.60 -0.40 27.06
C GLY A 93 -14.20 -1.56 26.14
N VAL A 94 -14.37 -1.41 24.82
CA VAL A 94 -14.09 -2.44 23.82
C VAL A 94 -12.96 -1.98 22.89
N ASP A 95 -11.94 -2.83 22.72
CA ASP A 95 -10.93 -2.62 21.69
C ASP A 95 -11.55 -2.73 20.29
N ILE A 96 -11.32 -1.71 19.46
CA ILE A 96 -11.78 -1.63 18.07
C ILE A 96 -11.23 -2.79 17.23
N LYS A 97 -10.09 -3.38 17.63
CA LYS A 97 -9.47 -4.53 16.96
C LYS A 97 -10.02 -5.88 17.42
N ARG A 98 -11.06 -5.91 18.27
CA ARG A 98 -11.67 -7.15 18.72
C ARG A 98 -12.47 -7.82 17.60
N LEU A 99 -12.24 -9.12 17.40
CA LEU A 99 -12.81 -9.89 16.28
C LEU A 99 -14.32 -10.12 16.42
N ASP A 100 -14.80 -10.32 17.66
CA ASP A 100 -16.12 -10.85 17.94
C ASP A 100 -17.22 -9.78 18.08
N ALA A 101 -16.83 -8.51 18.21
CA ALA A 101 -17.75 -7.39 18.40
C ALA A 101 -17.17 -6.12 17.77
N PRO A 102 -17.35 -5.89 16.45
CA PRO A 102 -16.91 -4.65 15.84
C PRO A 102 -17.72 -3.48 16.42
N VAL A 103 -17.03 -2.39 16.77
CA VAL A 103 -17.61 -1.18 17.36
C VAL A 103 -18.69 -0.55 16.47
N LEU A 104 -18.54 -0.70 15.15
CA LEU A 104 -19.48 -0.26 14.13
C LEU A 104 -19.71 -1.36 13.10
N SER A 105 -20.97 -1.53 12.68
CA SER A 105 -21.33 -2.33 11.50
C SER A 105 -20.85 -1.67 10.20
N ASP A 106 -20.78 -2.45 9.13
CA ASP A 106 -20.38 -1.97 7.79
C ASP A 106 -21.32 -0.87 7.27
N ALA A 107 -22.61 -0.97 7.59
CA ALA A 107 -23.62 0.02 7.23
C ALA A 107 -23.44 1.33 8.00
N GLU A 108 -23.18 1.27 9.31
CA GLU A 108 -22.88 2.44 10.13
C GLU A 108 -21.58 3.13 9.69
N LEU A 109 -20.52 2.35 9.40
CA LEU A 109 -19.26 2.88 8.87
C LEU A 109 -19.47 3.66 7.57
N TRP A 110 -20.26 3.10 6.66
CA TRP A 110 -20.57 3.75 5.40
C TRP A 110 -21.39 5.03 5.59
N ALA A 111 -22.41 4.99 6.46
CA ALA A 111 -23.27 6.13 6.75
C ALA A 111 -22.48 7.28 7.39
N GLN A 112 -21.68 7.00 8.43
CA GLN A 112 -20.84 8.00 9.09
C GLN A 112 -19.77 8.58 8.16
N ALA A 113 -19.14 7.75 7.32
CA ALA A 113 -18.19 8.25 6.32
C ALA A 113 -18.84 9.28 5.39
N ASN A 114 -20.03 8.99 4.88
CA ASN A 114 -20.75 9.91 4.00
C ASN A 114 -21.26 11.16 4.72
N GLU A 115 -21.63 11.06 6.00
CA GLU A 115 -22.01 12.22 6.81
C GLU A 115 -20.84 13.18 6.97
N ILE A 116 -19.66 12.65 7.33
CA ILE A 116 -18.41 13.44 7.46
C ILE A 116 -18.06 14.06 6.10
N LEU A 117 -18.17 13.31 5.00
CA LEU A 117 -17.89 13.80 3.66
C LEU A 117 -18.80 14.96 3.26
N LYS A 118 -20.12 14.80 3.47
CA LYS A 118 -21.10 15.87 3.19
C LYS A 118 -20.80 17.12 4.00
N ARG A 119 -20.47 16.98 5.28
CA ARG A 119 -20.11 18.10 6.15
C ARG A 119 -18.81 18.79 5.74
N THR A 120 -17.79 18.02 5.36
CA THR A 120 -16.44 18.56 5.09
C THR A 120 -16.29 19.11 3.68
N ARG A 121 -16.98 18.55 2.69
CA ARG A 121 -16.86 18.96 1.27
C ARG A 121 -18.10 19.64 0.70
N GLY A 122 -19.26 19.53 1.35
CA GLY A 122 -20.51 20.14 0.87
C GLY A 122 -21.05 19.58 -0.46
N SER A 123 -20.49 18.48 -0.97
CA SER A 123 -20.90 17.84 -2.22
C SER A 123 -21.75 16.59 -1.95
N ASP A 124 -22.59 16.21 -2.91
CA ASP A 124 -23.33 14.93 -2.91
C ASP A 124 -22.44 13.71 -3.23
N GLU A 125 -21.11 13.88 -3.18
CA GLU A 125 -20.19 12.75 -3.34
C GLU A 125 -20.37 11.75 -2.19
N SER A 126 -20.41 10.47 -2.55
CA SER A 126 -20.49 9.37 -1.58
C SER A 126 -19.41 8.33 -1.84
N VAL A 127 -18.96 7.69 -0.77
CA VAL A 127 -18.05 6.55 -0.87
C VAL A 127 -18.79 5.33 -1.39
N SER A 128 -18.16 4.54 -2.26
CA SER A 128 -18.71 3.25 -2.69
C SER A 128 -18.80 2.25 -1.51
N VAL A 129 -19.70 1.26 -1.57
CA VAL A 129 -19.75 0.18 -0.56
C VAL A 129 -18.41 -0.55 -0.43
N ALA A 130 -17.71 -0.75 -1.55
CA ALA A 130 -16.38 -1.36 -1.58
C ALA A 130 -15.29 -0.52 -0.87
N TRP A 131 -15.54 0.77 -0.62
CA TRP A 131 -14.64 1.60 0.16
C TRP A 131 -14.56 1.14 1.61
N VAL A 132 -15.65 0.67 2.23
CA VAL A 132 -15.65 0.18 3.63
C VAL A 132 -14.67 -0.98 3.79
N HIS A 133 -14.72 -1.94 2.86
CA HIS A 133 -13.79 -3.06 2.85
C HIS A 133 -12.32 -2.61 2.72
N ARG A 134 -12.05 -1.62 1.85
CA ARG A 134 -10.70 -1.04 1.69
C ARG A 134 -10.25 -0.22 2.89
N PHE A 135 -11.16 0.51 3.54
CA PHE A 135 -10.93 1.24 4.78
C PHE A 135 -10.51 0.27 5.88
N LYS A 136 -11.32 -0.77 6.14
CA LYS A 136 -11.00 -1.80 7.14
C LYS A 136 -9.63 -2.44 6.88
N LYS A 137 -9.32 -2.78 5.63
CA LYS A 137 -8.04 -3.39 5.26
C LYS A 137 -6.83 -2.46 5.48
N ARG A 138 -6.99 -1.16 5.23
CA ARG A 138 -5.91 -0.17 5.42
C ARG A 138 -5.63 0.09 6.89
N HIS A 139 -6.70 0.19 7.68
CA HIS A 139 -6.61 0.48 9.11
C HIS A 139 -6.47 -0.76 9.98
N GLY A 140 -6.23 -1.95 9.41
CA GLY A 140 -5.98 -3.16 10.17
C GLY A 140 -7.23 -3.76 10.84
N LEU A 141 -8.43 -3.29 10.48
CA LEU A 141 -9.72 -3.68 11.04
C LEU A 141 -10.39 -4.83 10.26
N HIS A 142 -9.72 -5.35 9.23
CA HIS A 142 -10.29 -6.43 8.44
C HIS A 142 -10.22 -7.76 9.20
N ARG A 143 -11.28 -8.57 9.14
CA ARG A 143 -11.41 -9.84 9.89
C ARG A 143 -10.17 -10.74 9.80
N SER A 144 -9.58 -10.87 8.61
CA SER A 144 -8.36 -11.68 8.42
C SER A 144 -7.10 -11.09 9.05
N GLN A 145 -7.00 -9.76 9.17
CA GLN A 145 -5.89 -9.09 9.85
C GLN A 145 -6.04 -9.18 11.36
N LEU A 146 -7.27 -9.01 11.87
CA LEU A 146 -7.59 -9.20 13.28
C LEU A 146 -7.34 -10.65 13.73
N LYS A 147 -7.75 -11.65 12.93
CA LYS A 147 -7.45 -13.06 13.20
C LYS A 147 -5.95 -13.35 13.25
N ARG A 148 -5.16 -12.70 12.39
CA ARG A 148 -3.69 -12.85 12.39
C ARG A 148 -3.06 -12.19 13.62
N ALA A 149 -3.55 -11.01 14.01
CA ALA A 149 -3.08 -10.30 15.19
C ALA A 149 -3.33 -11.12 16.46
N ALA A 150 -4.55 -11.66 16.62
CA ALA A 150 -4.91 -12.54 17.74
C ALA A 150 -4.04 -13.82 17.80
N ALA A 151 -3.78 -14.45 16.65
CA ALA A 151 -2.89 -15.60 16.60
C ALA A 151 -1.42 -15.28 16.96
N THR A 152 -1.00 -14.02 16.88
CA THR A 152 0.36 -13.60 17.25
C THR A 152 0.46 -13.30 18.75
N THR A 153 -0.63 -12.91 19.39
CA THR A 153 -0.67 -12.66 20.84
C THR A 153 -0.75 -13.95 21.66
N ASP A 154 -1.40 -14.99 21.13
CA ASP A 154 -1.53 -16.29 21.81
C ASP A 154 -0.23 -17.13 21.78
N ASP A 155 0.73 -16.79 20.93
CA ASP A 155 2.01 -17.51 20.75
C ASP A 155 3.18 -16.88 21.55
N MET A 156 2.89 -15.86 22.38
CA MET A 156 3.87 -15.26 23.30
C MET A 156 3.78 -15.94 24.67
N PRO A 157 4.83 -16.64 25.15
CA PRO A 157 4.80 -17.27 26.46
C PRO A 157 4.64 -16.21 27.56
N ALA A 158 3.78 -16.49 28.54
CA ALA A 158 3.34 -15.59 29.60
C ALA A 158 4.46 -15.05 30.54
N GLU A 159 5.71 -15.48 30.36
CA GLU A 159 6.85 -15.09 31.19
C GLU A 159 7.40 -13.67 30.91
N VAL A 160 7.03 -13.01 29.81
CA VAL A 160 7.59 -11.68 29.46
C VAL A 160 6.71 -10.51 29.95
N LEU A 161 5.53 -10.79 30.52
CA LEU A 161 4.62 -9.75 31.05
C LEU A 161 4.86 -9.40 32.54
N ALA A 162 5.83 -10.06 33.20
CA ALA A 162 6.10 -9.86 34.63
C ALA A 162 7.28 -8.92 34.95
N GLU A 163 8.03 -8.44 33.96
CA GLU A 163 9.15 -7.51 34.17
C GLU A 163 8.96 -6.21 33.39
N MET A 164 8.01 -5.39 33.85
CA MET A 164 8.05 -3.94 33.62
C MET A 164 8.11 -3.27 34.99
N PRO A 165 9.23 -2.64 35.39
CA PRO A 165 9.20 -1.77 36.55
C PRO A 165 8.44 -0.49 36.18
N GLU A 166 7.31 -0.26 36.85
CA GLU A 166 6.78 1.09 37.07
C GLU A 166 7.88 1.92 37.72
N LEU A 167 8.36 2.97 37.05
CA LEU A 167 9.16 4.00 37.69
C LEU A 167 8.56 5.38 37.40
N THR A 168 7.82 5.79 38.42
CA THR A 168 7.37 7.13 38.78
C THR A 168 8.46 8.19 38.73
N VAL A 169 8.03 9.40 38.39
CA VAL A 169 8.78 10.66 38.33
C VAL A 169 9.45 11.01 39.68
N ALA A 170 10.74 11.38 39.66
CA ALA A 170 11.37 12.24 40.67
C ALA A 170 12.62 12.96 40.12
N GLU A 171 12.77 14.22 40.53
CA GLU A 171 13.72 15.24 40.05
C GLU A 171 15.20 15.05 40.47
N GLN A 172 16.06 15.56 39.59
CA GLN A 172 17.32 16.30 39.81
C GLN A 172 18.21 16.02 41.04
N THR A 173 19.48 15.68 40.78
CA THR A 173 20.64 16.50 41.22
C THR A 173 21.94 16.10 40.51
N LEU A 174 22.72 17.11 40.12
CA LEU A 174 24.11 17.04 39.64
C LEU A 174 25.05 16.68 40.80
N GLU A 175 26.09 15.87 40.56
CA GLU A 175 27.46 16.24 40.94
C GLU A 175 28.52 15.39 40.24
N ALA A 176 29.62 16.05 39.86
CA ALA A 176 30.77 15.51 39.15
C ALA A 176 31.87 15.07 40.13
N ALA A 177 32.64 14.03 39.78
CA ALA A 177 34.04 13.92 40.19
C ALA A 177 34.84 12.96 39.30
N HIS A 178 36.10 13.35 39.13
CA HIS A 178 37.08 12.95 38.14
C HIS A 178 37.95 11.72 38.52
N ALA A 179 38.41 11.03 37.46
CA ALA A 179 39.80 10.64 37.18
C ALA A 179 40.45 9.33 37.70
N SER A 180 41.20 8.75 36.73
CA SER A 180 42.51 8.08 36.82
C SER A 180 42.47 6.55 37.04
N ALA A 181 43.24 5.69 36.38
CA ALA A 181 44.15 5.65 35.22
C ALA A 181 44.61 4.18 35.12
N GLY A 182 45.02 3.67 33.95
CA GLY A 182 45.55 2.30 33.88
C GLY A 182 45.87 1.78 32.49
N ASP A 183 46.84 2.42 31.85
CA ASP A 183 47.52 2.05 30.60
C ASP A 183 48.14 0.63 30.61
N LYS A 184 48.18 -0.04 29.45
CA LYS A 184 49.19 -1.07 29.10
C LYS A 184 49.30 -1.21 27.57
N ARG A 185 50.34 -0.58 27.01
CA ARG A 185 50.92 -0.83 25.68
C ARG A 185 51.98 -1.93 25.69
N ARG A 186 52.09 -2.64 24.55
CA ARG A 186 53.30 -3.01 23.74
C ARG A 186 53.10 -4.38 23.09
N ALA A 187 53.67 -4.76 21.95
CA ALA A 187 54.29 -4.16 20.76
C ALA A 187 55.01 -5.33 20.06
N ALA A 188 55.04 -5.39 18.72
CA ALA A 188 56.20 -5.85 17.93
C ALA A 188 55.96 -5.70 16.42
N ASP A 189 56.91 -5.01 15.78
CA ASP A 189 57.14 -4.81 14.35
C ASP A 189 57.97 -5.93 13.71
N ALA A 190 57.90 -6.04 12.37
CA ALA A 190 58.98 -6.17 11.36
C ALA A 190 58.34 -6.68 10.04
N ALA A 191 58.41 -6.09 8.83
CA ALA A 191 59.34 -5.31 8.02
C ALA A 191 59.84 -6.10 6.77
N VAL A 192 60.16 -5.35 5.69
CA VAL A 192 60.76 -5.69 4.36
C VAL A 192 59.75 -5.92 3.22
N GLY A 193 59.79 -5.27 2.04
CA GLY A 193 60.71 -4.31 1.40
C GLY A 193 60.68 -4.45 -0.15
N ALA A 194 61.08 -3.38 -0.87
CA ALA A 194 61.31 -3.18 -2.34
C ALA A 194 60.14 -2.57 -3.16
N GLU A 195 60.17 -1.29 -3.62
CA GLU A 195 60.98 -0.61 -4.68
C GLU A 195 60.67 -1.13 -6.10
N LEU A 196 60.56 -0.37 -7.21
CA LEU A 196 60.77 1.04 -7.59
C LEU A 196 60.17 1.25 -9.02
N GLU A 197 59.88 2.52 -9.36
CA GLU A 197 59.87 3.16 -10.72
C GLU A 197 58.91 2.65 -11.81
N GLY A 198 58.36 3.45 -12.73
CA GLY A 198 58.60 4.83 -13.14
C GLY A 198 58.34 4.96 -14.65
N LEU A 199 57.83 6.13 -15.05
CA LEU A 199 57.81 6.74 -16.40
C LEU A 199 56.65 6.55 -17.39
N GLU A 200 56.22 7.73 -17.84
CA GLU A 200 55.31 8.14 -18.92
C GLU A 200 55.77 7.72 -20.32
N HIS A 201 54.83 7.50 -21.26
CA HIS A 201 54.73 8.24 -22.53
C HIS A 201 53.53 7.78 -23.39
N THR A 202 52.68 8.72 -23.79
CA THR A 202 51.82 8.65 -25.00
C THR A 202 52.68 8.72 -26.28
N PRO A 203 52.26 8.20 -27.45
CA PRO A 203 51.45 9.02 -28.37
C PRO A 203 50.44 8.26 -29.27
N GLU A 204 49.52 9.04 -29.83
CA GLU A 204 48.66 8.73 -30.99
C GLU A 204 49.50 8.43 -32.27
N PRO A 205 48.94 7.81 -33.34
CA PRO A 205 48.36 8.65 -34.40
C PRO A 205 47.21 8.07 -35.26
N SER A 206 46.49 9.03 -35.82
CA SER A 206 45.44 9.07 -36.86
C SER A 206 45.58 8.28 -38.20
N LYS A 207 44.39 7.94 -38.74
CA LYS A 207 43.89 7.93 -40.16
C LYS A 207 44.44 6.95 -41.20
N LYS A 208 43.52 6.19 -41.84
CA LYS A 208 43.23 6.23 -43.31
C LYS A 208 41.99 5.41 -43.73
N ARG A 209 41.27 6.00 -44.69
CA ARG A 209 40.15 5.47 -45.52
C ARG A 209 40.73 4.71 -46.73
N PRO A 210 39.99 3.84 -47.44
CA PRO A 210 39.30 4.25 -48.69
C PRO A 210 37.95 3.50 -48.94
N ALA A 211 36.90 4.16 -49.44
CA ALA A 211 36.43 4.25 -50.84
C ALA A 211 35.35 3.21 -51.25
N THR A 212 34.13 3.75 -51.39
CA THR A 212 33.07 3.54 -52.39
C THR A 212 32.89 2.19 -53.10
N ALA A 213 31.71 1.58 -52.89
CA ALA A 213 30.97 0.85 -53.93
C ALA A 213 29.48 1.19 -53.80
N VAL A 214 28.90 1.67 -54.90
CA VAL A 214 27.48 1.97 -55.09
C VAL A 214 26.86 0.76 -55.78
N THR A 215 25.88 0.10 -55.15
CA THR A 215 24.83 -0.65 -55.87
C THR A 215 23.67 -1.03 -54.92
N VAL A 216 22.48 -0.49 -55.25
CA VAL A 216 21.11 -1.02 -55.07
C VAL A 216 20.75 -1.65 -53.71
N ALA A 217 20.09 -0.86 -52.84
CA ALA A 217 19.42 -1.35 -51.64
C ALA A 217 18.04 -0.69 -51.47
N THR A 218 17.08 -1.05 -52.33
CA THR A 218 15.68 -0.60 -52.22
C THR A 218 14.71 -1.68 -51.71
N ALA A 219 15.19 -2.92 -51.48
CA ALA A 219 14.37 -4.00 -50.90
C ALA A 219 14.60 -4.20 -49.38
N ALA A 220 15.82 -3.98 -48.89
CA ALA A 220 16.17 -4.15 -47.48
C ALA A 220 15.56 -3.06 -46.56
N ALA A 221 15.34 -1.85 -47.09
CA ALA A 221 14.72 -0.76 -46.35
C ALA A 221 13.22 -0.99 -46.13
N THR A 222 12.53 -1.64 -47.09
CA THR A 222 11.10 -1.97 -46.97
C THR A 222 10.86 -3.15 -46.02
N GLU A 223 11.75 -4.15 -45.99
CA GLU A 223 11.68 -5.25 -45.01
C GLU A 223 12.01 -4.77 -43.60
N ALA A 224 12.97 -3.86 -43.42
CA ALA A 224 13.27 -3.27 -42.11
C ALA A 224 12.11 -2.43 -41.56
N ILE A 225 11.39 -1.70 -42.42
CA ILE A 225 10.20 -0.93 -42.03
C ILE A 225 9.02 -1.87 -41.75
N ALA A 226 8.83 -2.93 -42.53
CA ALA A 226 7.79 -3.94 -42.31
C ALA A 226 8.01 -4.75 -41.02
N ALA A 227 9.25 -5.15 -40.73
CA ALA A 227 9.62 -5.81 -39.49
C ALA A 227 9.49 -4.88 -38.28
N ALA A 228 9.77 -3.58 -38.45
CA ALA A 228 9.55 -2.58 -37.41
C ALA A 228 8.05 -2.33 -37.16
N THR A 229 7.22 -2.27 -38.20
CA THR A 229 5.76 -2.14 -38.03
C THR A 229 5.12 -3.40 -37.48
N GLU A 230 5.62 -4.59 -37.81
CA GLU A 230 5.18 -5.87 -37.24
C GLU A 230 5.65 -6.04 -35.79
N ALA A 231 6.84 -5.56 -35.42
CA ALA A 231 7.30 -5.51 -34.03
C ALA A 231 6.51 -4.46 -33.19
N ILE A 232 6.15 -3.32 -33.79
CA ILE A 232 5.26 -2.33 -33.17
C ILE A 232 3.85 -2.92 -33.02
N ALA A 233 3.34 -3.65 -34.02
CA ALA A 233 2.05 -4.33 -33.96
C ALA A 233 2.03 -5.47 -32.92
N ALA A 234 3.09 -6.29 -32.86
CA ALA A 234 3.25 -7.35 -31.86
C ALA A 234 3.39 -6.78 -30.43
N SER A 235 4.11 -5.65 -30.28
CA SER A 235 4.19 -4.90 -29.02
C SER A 235 2.84 -4.31 -28.62
N THR A 236 2.05 -3.81 -29.59
CA THR A 236 0.71 -3.28 -29.30
C THR A 236 -0.29 -4.36 -28.90
N VAL A 237 -0.18 -5.58 -29.43
CA VAL A 237 -1.04 -6.72 -29.04
C VAL A 237 -0.62 -7.30 -27.67
N ALA A 238 0.67 -7.36 -27.36
CA ALA A 238 1.17 -7.84 -26.05
C ALA A 238 0.87 -6.88 -24.88
N ALA A 239 0.67 -5.59 -25.16
CA ALA A 239 0.42 -4.58 -24.14
C ALA A 239 -0.99 -4.66 -23.50
N GLY A 240 -1.94 -5.36 -24.12
CA GLY A 240 -3.31 -5.53 -23.60
C GLY A 240 -3.39 -6.30 -22.26
N ASN A 241 -2.35 -7.05 -21.90
CA ASN A 241 -2.33 -7.90 -20.70
C ASN A 241 -1.31 -7.48 -19.64
N ARG A 242 -0.57 -6.38 -19.83
CA ARG A 242 0.47 -5.99 -18.88
C ARG A 242 -0.12 -5.23 -17.69
N SER A 243 0.30 -5.64 -16.49
CA SER A 243 -0.15 -5.05 -15.21
C SER A 243 0.89 -4.14 -14.57
N HIS A 244 2.05 -3.92 -15.19
CA HIS A 244 3.15 -3.14 -14.62
C HIS A 244 3.55 -1.96 -15.50
N PHE A 245 3.99 -0.88 -14.85
CA PHE A 245 4.54 0.31 -15.49
C PHE A 245 5.88 0.01 -16.17
N VAL A 246 6.05 0.60 -17.35
CA VAL A 246 7.34 0.70 -18.08
C VAL A 246 7.64 2.16 -18.34
N SER A 247 8.81 2.45 -18.93
CA SER A 247 9.25 3.83 -19.16
C SER A 247 8.29 4.66 -19.98
N SER A 248 7.73 4.14 -21.08
CA SER A 248 6.72 4.88 -21.86
C SER A 248 5.49 5.26 -21.02
N GLU A 249 4.98 4.34 -20.20
CA GLU A 249 3.85 4.58 -19.29
C GLU A 249 4.22 5.55 -18.14
N ASP A 250 5.44 5.46 -17.61
CA ASP A 250 5.96 6.41 -16.62
C ASP A 250 6.05 7.82 -17.21
N ILE A 251 6.50 7.96 -18.47
CA ILE A 251 6.57 9.24 -19.19
C ILE A 251 5.17 9.85 -19.34
N LEU A 252 4.18 9.05 -19.79
CA LEU A 252 2.80 9.51 -19.90
C LEU A 252 2.23 9.95 -18.55
N LEU A 253 2.41 9.12 -17.51
CA LEU A 253 1.98 9.43 -16.15
C LEU A 253 2.59 10.75 -15.65
N LEU A 254 3.91 10.92 -15.76
CA LEU A 254 4.60 12.12 -15.31
C LEU A 254 4.18 13.36 -16.12
N THR A 255 3.94 13.21 -17.43
CA THR A 255 3.45 14.30 -18.28
C THR A 255 2.08 14.79 -17.82
N GLN A 256 1.15 13.87 -17.54
CA GLN A 256 -0.17 14.24 -17.03
C GLN A 256 -0.11 14.82 -15.62
N VAL A 257 0.80 14.34 -14.76
CA VAL A 257 1.02 14.91 -13.43
C VAL A 257 1.50 16.36 -13.51
N LEU A 258 2.41 16.69 -14.44
CA LEU A 258 2.86 18.07 -14.65
C LEU A 258 1.76 18.96 -15.25
N SER A 259 0.88 18.40 -16.07
CA SER A 259 -0.27 19.13 -16.63
C SER A 259 -1.32 19.46 -15.57
N VAL A 260 -1.68 18.49 -14.74
CA VAL A 260 -2.75 18.64 -13.75
C VAL A 260 -2.25 19.30 -12.46
N LYS A 261 -1.00 19.04 -12.07
CA LYS A 261 -0.41 19.47 -10.79
C LYS A 261 -1.26 19.08 -9.59
N PRO A 262 -1.38 17.77 -9.27
CA PRO A 262 -2.28 17.28 -8.22
C PRO A 262 -2.11 17.95 -6.86
N TRP A 263 -0.91 18.40 -6.52
CA TRP A 263 -0.59 19.09 -5.27
C TRP A 263 -1.19 20.50 -5.16
N ALA A 264 -1.59 21.12 -6.26
CA ALA A 264 -2.22 22.44 -6.28
C ALA A 264 -3.72 22.40 -5.97
N PHE A 265 -4.31 21.21 -5.87
CA PHE A 265 -5.73 21.05 -5.53
C PHE A 265 -5.93 21.22 -4.01
N PRO A 266 -7.05 21.81 -3.56
CA PRO A 266 -7.41 21.86 -2.14
C PRO A 266 -7.38 20.49 -1.48
N TYR A 267 -7.78 19.46 -2.22
CA TYR A 267 -7.60 18.06 -1.86
C TYR A 267 -6.77 17.36 -2.92
N ALA A 268 -5.51 17.04 -2.60
CA ALA A 268 -4.55 16.50 -3.56
C ALA A 268 -5.07 15.27 -4.34
N MET A 269 -5.87 14.41 -3.69
CA MET A 269 -6.42 13.20 -4.30
C MET A 269 -7.45 13.47 -5.40
N ASP A 270 -8.10 14.64 -5.42
CA ASP A 270 -9.00 15.03 -6.49
C ASP A 270 -8.18 15.41 -7.74
N GLY A 271 -7.05 16.09 -7.55
CA GLY A 271 -6.07 16.32 -8.62
C GLY A 271 -5.51 15.01 -9.18
N TRP A 272 -5.18 14.04 -8.31
CA TRP A 272 -4.74 12.71 -8.76
C TRP A 272 -5.84 11.95 -9.52
N GLN A 273 -7.11 12.16 -9.18
CA GLN A 273 -8.22 11.59 -9.95
C GLN A 273 -8.26 12.20 -11.36
N GLN A 274 -8.13 13.51 -11.48
CA GLN A 274 -8.09 14.16 -12.79
C GLN A 274 -6.90 13.69 -13.64
N VAL A 275 -5.73 13.40 -13.04
CA VAL A 275 -4.60 12.75 -13.74
C VAL A 275 -5.03 11.40 -14.33
N VAL A 276 -5.71 10.56 -13.56
CA VAL A 276 -6.14 9.24 -14.03
C VAL A 276 -7.23 9.34 -15.10
N GLU A 277 -8.12 10.33 -15.01
CA GLU A 277 -9.12 10.59 -16.04
C GLU A 277 -8.45 10.99 -17.37
N LYS A 278 -7.50 11.95 -17.34
CA LYS A 278 -6.71 12.31 -18.53
C LYS A 278 -5.89 11.14 -19.09
N LEU A 279 -5.31 10.31 -18.23
CA LEU A 279 -4.60 9.09 -18.67
C LEU A 279 -5.55 8.08 -19.32
N ARG A 280 -6.82 8.01 -18.90
CA ARG A 280 -7.80 7.11 -19.53
C ARG A 280 -8.27 7.63 -20.88
N GLU A 281 -8.30 8.94 -21.06
CA GLU A 281 -8.57 9.60 -22.34
C GLU A 281 -7.40 9.43 -23.33
N ASP A 282 -6.17 9.32 -22.82
CA ASP A 282 -4.98 9.05 -23.62
C ASP A 282 -4.95 7.58 -24.07
N GLY A 283 -5.28 7.33 -25.34
CA GLY A 283 -5.28 5.99 -25.94
C GLY A 283 -3.92 5.27 -25.92
N ASN A 284 -2.84 5.97 -25.58
CA ASN A 284 -1.51 5.38 -25.44
C ASN A 284 -1.27 4.76 -24.06
N PHE A 285 -2.03 5.14 -23.04
CA PHE A 285 -1.89 4.60 -21.69
C PHE A 285 -2.74 3.33 -21.54
N ARG A 286 -2.08 2.17 -21.47
CA ARG A 286 -2.78 0.87 -21.58
C ARG A 286 -3.10 0.22 -20.24
N LEU A 287 -2.70 0.86 -19.14
CA LEU A 287 -2.82 0.27 -17.81
C LEU A 287 -4.12 0.70 -17.11
N LYS A 288 -4.90 -0.27 -16.63
CA LYS A 288 -6.02 0.00 -15.73
C LYS A 288 -5.53 0.16 -14.28
N LYS A 289 -5.18 1.38 -13.90
CA LYS A 289 -4.64 1.71 -12.56
C LYS A 289 -5.59 2.59 -11.74
N THR A 290 -5.56 2.37 -10.43
CA THR A 290 -6.29 3.21 -9.47
C THR A 290 -5.51 4.49 -9.20
N VAL A 291 -6.21 5.53 -8.75
CA VAL A 291 -5.63 6.83 -8.35
C VAL A 291 -4.43 6.64 -7.41
N GLY A 292 -4.61 5.86 -6.33
CA GLY A 292 -3.52 5.57 -5.40
C GLY A 292 -2.35 4.78 -6.00
N ALA A 293 -2.57 3.95 -7.02
CA ALA A 293 -1.49 3.23 -7.69
C ALA A 293 -0.62 4.16 -8.54
N CYS A 294 -1.23 5.15 -9.20
CA CYS A 294 -0.52 6.18 -9.96
C CYS A 294 0.30 7.09 -9.02
N GLN A 295 -0.30 7.57 -7.93
CA GLN A 295 0.41 8.35 -6.91
C GLN A 295 1.59 7.58 -6.30
N ALA A 296 1.37 6.32 -5.91
CA ALA A 296 2.43 5.47 -5.35
C ALA A 296 3.55 5.22 -6.35
N ARG A 297 3.23 5.11 -7.64
CA ARG A 297 4.23 4.98 -8.70
C ARG A 297 5.10 6.23 -8.81
N VAL A 298 4.50 7.42 -8.81
CA VAL A 298 5.26 8.69 -8.85
C VAL A 298 6.12 8.85 -7.60
N SER A 299 5.57 8.56 -6.42
CA SER A 299 6.31 8.60 -5.14
C SER A 299 7.53 7.66 -5.16
N LEU A 300 7.37 6.47 -5.74
CA LEU A 300 8.46 5.51 -5.92
C LEU A 300 9.54 6.04 -6.87
N LEU A 301 9.15 6.65 -8.00
CA LEU A 301 10.09 7.23 -8.97
C LEU A 301 10.89 8.39 -8.36
N LEU A 302 10.21 9.30 -7.64
CA LEU A 302 10.87 10.38 -6.89
C LEU A 302 11.82 9.81 -5.83
N GLY A 303 11.40 8.77 -5.10
CA GLY A 303 12.24 8.09 -4.12
C GLY A 303 13.51 7.48 -4.74
N HIS A 304 13.40 6.83 -5.90
CA HIS A 304 14.57 6.31 -6.63
C HIS A 304 15.50 7.42 -7.11
N MET A 305 14.95 8.55 -7.58
CA MET A 305 15.74 9.71 -7.99
C MET A 305 16.51 10.31 -6.80
N LYS A 306 15.83 10.56 -5.67
CA LYS A 306 16.45 11.08 -4.44
C LYS A 306 17.52 10.13 -3.89
N ALA A 307 17.37 8.82 -4.09
CA ALA A 307 18.35 7.82 -3.70
C ALA A 307 19.49 7.60 -4.71
N GLY A 308 19.51 8.31 -5.84
CA GLY A 308 20.51 8.11 -6.91
C GLY A 308 20.43 6.74 -7.58
N ASN A 309 19.31 6.02 -7.46
CA ASN A 309 19.16 4.65 -7.96
C ASN A 309 18.82 4.64 -9.46
N THR A 310 19.79 5.01 -10.29
CA THR A 310 19.66 5.09 -11.75
C THR A 310 19.39 3.73 -12.39
N ALA A 311 19.88 2.64 -11.80
CA ALA A 311 19.61 1.28 -12.26
C ALA A 311 18.12 0.92 -12.17
N ALA A 312 17.45 1.26 -11.06
CA ALA A 312 16.02 1.03 -10.91
C ALA A 312 15.18 1.89 -11.88
N LEU A 313 15.62 3.12 -12.14
CA LEU A 313 14.99 4.02 -13.10
C LEU A 313 15.21 3.56 -14.56
N ARG A 314 16.34 2.93 -14.90
CA ARG A 314 16.66 2.45 -16.26
C ARG A 314 16.08 1.08 -16.60
N LYS A 315 15.56 0.34 -15.62
CA LYS A 315 15.17 -1.09 -15.74
C LYS A 315 14.22 -1.44 -16.91
N SER A 316 13.56 -0.47 -17.51
CA SER A 316 12.75 -0.64 -18.72
C SER A 316 13.01 0.52 -19.68
N GLY A 317 12.90 0.29 -20.99
CA GLY A 317 12.89 1.35 -22.00
C GLY A 317 14.24 1.65 -22.65
N THR A 318 14.21 2.53 -23.66
CA THR A 318 15.41 2.98 -24.39
C THR A 318 16.19 4.04 -23.61
N GLU A 319 17.40 4.38 -24.09
CA GLU A 319 18.20 5.46 -23.50
C GLU A 319 17.47 6.82 -23.55
N ASP A 320 16.86 7.15 -24.70
CA ASP A 320 16.07 8.37 -24.85
C ASP A 320 14.86 8.42 -23.89
N GLU A 321 14.18 7.29 -23.69
CA GLU A 321 13.08 7.19 -22.74
C GLU A 321 13.57 7.37 -21.30
N PHE A 322 14.75 6.84 -20.97
CA PHE A 322 15.35 7.02 -19.65
C PHE A 322 15.67 8.50 -19.38
N ASP A 323 16.29 9.19 -20.34
CA ASP A 323 16.65 10.59 -20.19
C ASP A 323 15.42 11.49 -20.08
N ARG A 324 14.43 11.28 -20.95
CA ARG A 324 13.14 12.00 -20.90
C ARG A 324 12.43 11.77 -19.58
N LYS A 325 12.38 10.52 -19.10
CA LYS A 325 11.77 10.20 -17.81
C LYS A 325 12.51 10.88 -16.66
N CYS A 326 13.84 10.87 -16.65
CA CYS A 326 14.61 11.53 -15.62
C CYS A 326 14.41 13.05 -15.61
N ALA A 327 14.30 13.67 -16.79
CA ALA A 327 13.95 15.09 -16.91
C ALA A 327 12.58 15.40 -16.30
N LEU A 328 11.56 14.60 -16.64
CA LEU A 328 10.21 14.76 -16.07
C LEU A 328 10.17 14.55 -14.56
N ILE A 329 10.90 13.56 -14.01
CA ILE A 329 10.96 13.33 -12.57
C ILE A 329 11.59 14.54 -11.84
N ARG A 330 12.66 15.11 -12.39
CA ARG A 330 13.31 16.31 -11.84
C ARG A 330 12.36 17.51 -11.84
N GLU A 331 11.63 17.70 -12.94
CA GLU A 331 10.65 18.78 -13.07
C GLU A 331 9.50 18.63 -12.05
N VAL A 332 8.94 17.42 -11.91
CA VAL A 332 7.91 17.14 -10.90
C VAL A 332 8.42 17.44 -9.50
N SER A 333 9.65 16.99 -9.17
CA SER A 333 10.25 17.26 -7.85
C SER A 333 10.41 18.76 -7.60
N SER A 334 10.89 19.52 -8.60
CA SER A 334 11.08 20.96 -8.53
C SER A 334 9.76 21.70 -8.27
N GLN A 335 8.70 21.39 -9.02
CA GLN A 335 7.40 22.04 -8.86
C GLN A 335 6.71 21.70 -7.54
N MET A 336 6.88 20.46 -7.03
CA MET A 336 6.37 20.08 -5.73
C MET A 336 7.08 20.85 -4.60
N GLU A 337 8.41 20.94 -4.66
CA GLU A 337 9.21 21.67 -3.66
C GLU A 337 8.95 23.18 -3.71
N ALA A 338 8.75 23.76 -4.90
CA ALA A 338 8.37 25.17 -5.06
C ALA A 338 6.99 25.48 -4.45
N HIS A 339 6.06 24.52 -4.48
CA HIS A 339 4.73 24.67 -3.89
C HIS A 339 4.73 24.46 -2.36
N GLU A 340 5.62 23.63 -1.85
CA GLU A 340 5.81 23.43 -0.39
C GLU A 340 6.62 24.58 0.26
N GLY A 341 7.29 25.42 -0.53
CA GLY A 341 7.99 26.62 -0.06
C GLY A 341 7.05 27.67 0.54
N PRO A 342 7.55 28.55 1.43
CA PRO A 342 6.74 29.60 2.03
C PRO A 342 6.14 30.50 0.93
N PRO A 343 4.87 30.91 1.06
CA PRO A 343 4.24 31.78 0.08
C PRO A 343 4.98 33.11 0.05
N THR A 344 5.74 33.36 -1.02
CA THR A 344 6.22 34.71 -1.33
C THR A 344 4.98 35.56 -1.54
N ALA A 345 4.72 36.43 -0.56
CA ALA A 345 3.60 37.34 -0.55
C ALA A 345 3.74 38.34 -1.71
N GLU A 346 3.04 38.10 -2.81
CA GLU A 346 2.74 39.12 -3.80
C GLU A 346 1.25 39.04 -4.20
N ASN A 347 0.47 39.87 -3.52
CA ASN A 347 -0.78 40.43 -4.03
C ASN A 347 -0.45 41.87 -4.47
N PRO A 348 -1.08 42.40 -5.53
CA PRO A 348 -2.36 43.08 -5.29
C PRO A 348 -3.46 42.88 -6.34
N SER A 349 -4.66 43.15 -5.84
CA SER A 349 -6.00 43.08 -6.43
C SER A 349 -6.34 44.15 -7.48
N THR A 350 -7.61 44.06 -7.94
CA THR A 350 -8.51 45.03 -8.65
C THR A 350 -8.65 44.79 -10.16
N ALA A 351 -9.82 44.81 -10.82
CA ALA A 351 -11.16 45.35 -10.55
C ALA A 351 -12.24 44.55 -11.37
N SER A 352 -13.46 44.29 -10.88
CA SER A 352 -14.74 45.02 -11.08
C SER A 352 -15.27 45.18 -12.52
N ALA A 353 -16.50 44.68 -12.75
CA ALA A 353 -17.59 45.12 -13.67
C ALA A 353 -18.25 43.89 -14.34
N ALA A 354 -19.55 43.75 -14.63
CA ALA A 354 -20.80 44.45 -14.35
C ALA A 354 -21.94 43.49 -14.84
N ALA A 355 -23.17 43.70 -14.39
CA ALA A 355 -24.34 42.87 -14.71
C ALA A 355 -25.00 43.19 -16.08
N ALA A 356 -25.65 42.20 -16.72
CA ALA A 356 -27.07 42.22 -17.18
C ALA A 356 -27.42 41.08 -18.19
N PRO A 357 -28.71 40.70 -18.36
CA PRO A 357 -29.18 39.41 -18.90
C PRO A 357 -29.84 39.48 -20.29
N VAL A 358 -29.93 38.34 -21.01
CA VAL A 358 -30.84 38.17 -22.18
C VAL A 358 -31.39 36.74 -22.21
N ALA A 359 -32.69 36.62 -22.51
CA ALA A 359 -33.46 35.38 -22.52
C ALA A 359 -33.77 34.86 -23.94
N VAL A 360 -34.14 33.57 -23.98
CA VAL A 360 -34.94 32.81 -24.96
C VAL A 360 -34.28 32.36 -26.28
N GLN A 361 -34.10 31.03 -26.43
CA GLN A 361 -34.79 30.15 -27.40
C GLN A 361 -34.03 28.81 -27.51
N ASP A 362 -34.69 27.68 -27.23
CA ASP A 362 -34.84 26.57 -28.20
C ASP A 362 -35.61 25.38 -27.60
N ALA A 363 -36.79 25.12 -28.15
CA ALA A 363 -37.70 24.04 -27.76
C ALA A 363 -37.65 22.83 -28.73
N ALA A 364 -36.59 22.69 -29.53
CA ALA A 364 -36.47 21.62 -30.53
C ALA A 364 -35.61 20.42 -30.07
N SER A 365 -34.88 20.52 -28.94
CA SER A 365 -33.98 19.44 -28.48
C SER A 365 -34.65 18.37 -27.62
N SER A 366 -35.95 18.49 -27.31
CA SER A 366 -36.60 17.64 -26.30
C SER A 366 -36.89 16.20 -26.75
N ILE A 367 -36.92 15.91 -28.06
CA ILE A 367 -37.24 14.57 -28.57
C ILE A 367 -36.03 13.63 -28.53
N GLY A 368 -34.83 14.11 -28.87
CA GLY A 368 -33.59 13.30 -28.82
C GLY A 368 -33.04 13.08 -27.40
N VAL A 369 -33.35 13.97 -26.46
CA VAL A 369 -32.91 13.86 -25.05
C VAL A 369 -33.73 12.81 -24.29
N LEU A 370 -35.01 12.62 -24.63
CA LEU A 370 -35.86 11.58 -24.06
C LEU A 370 -35.42 10.16 -24.47
N ASP A 371 -34.98 9.98 -25.71
CA ASP A 371 -34.51 8.69 -26.23
C ASP A 371 -33.21 8.23 -25.53
N LEU A 372 -32.25 9.15 -25.39
CA LEU A 372 -30.99 8.90 -24.66
C LEU A 372 -31.21 8.67 -23.15
N ALA A 373 -32.18 9.34 -22.53
CA ALA A 373 -32.54 9.10 -21.14
C ALA A 373 -33.16 7.71 -20.95
N GLN A 374 -34.02 7.30 -21.87
CA GLN A 374 -34.68 5.99 -21.87
C GLN A 374 -33.68 4.84 -22.11
N GLU A 375 -32.70 5.03 -23.00
CA GLU A 375 -31.61 4.06 -23.19
C GLU A 375 -30.71 3.92 -21.96
N ARG A 376 -30.39 5.03 -21.28
CA ARG A 376 -29.63 5.02 -20.02
C ARG A 376 -30.38 4.30 -18.92
N GLU A 377 -31.69 4.50 -18.84
CA GLU A 377 -32.55 3.79 -17.89
C GLU A 377 -32.65 2.29 -18.20
N GLN A 378 -32.79 1.89 -19.46
CA GLN A 378 -32.75 0.47 -19.84
C GLN A 378 -31.41 -0.18 -19.54
N MET A 379 -30.29 0.53 -19.75
CA MET A 379 -28.96 0.05 -19.37
C MET A 379 -28.82 -0.10 -17.85
N ALA A 380 -29.36 0.83 -17.06
CA ALA A 380 -29.40 0.74 -15.61
C ALA A 380 -30.24 -0.46 -15.14
N GLN A 381 -31.41 -0.68 -15.74
CA GLN A 381 -32.28 -1.82 -15.43
C GLN A 381 -31.63 -3.16 -15.80
N ARG A 382 -30.97 -3.27 -16.96
CA ARG A 382 -30.21 -4.48 -17.33
C ARG A 382 -29.07 -4.76 -16.36
N ARG A 383 -28.39 -3.72 -15.87
CA ARG A 383 -27.33 -3.84 -14.88
C ARG A 383 -27.86 -4.30 -13.52
N LEU A 384 -29.02 -3.82 -13.10
CA LEU A 384 -29.71 -4.27 -11.88
C LEU A 384 -30.13 -5.75 -12.01
N ALA A 385 -30.77 -6.14 -13.11
CA ALA A 385 -31.16 -7.53 -13.34
C ALA A 385 -29.97 -8.51 -13.35
N LEU A 386 -28.81 -8.06 -13.85
CA LEU A 386 -27.59 -8.86 -13.81
C LEU A 386 -27.02 -9.00 -12.39
N MET A 387 -27.09 -7.93 -11.59
CA MET A 387 -26.72 -7.96 -10.18
C MET A 387 -27.64 -8.87 -9.38
N GLU A 388 -28.96 -8.81 -9.61
CA GLU A 388 -29.97 -9.65 -8.96
C GLU A 388 -29.72 -11.13 -9.26
N ARG A 389 -29.57 -11.51 -10.54
CA ARG A 389 -29.21 -12.89 -10.91
C ARG A 389 -27.89 -13.36 -10.33
N LYS A 390 -26.92 -12.45 -10.13
CA LYS A 390 -25.64 -12.81 -9.50
C LYS A 390 -25.84 -13.08 -8.01
N LEU A 391 -26.61 -12.22 -7.33
CA LEU A 391 -26.94 -12.37 -5.91
C LEU A 391 -27.76 -13.64 -5.66
N GLU A 392 -28.73 -13.95 -6.52
CA GLU A 392 -29.50 -15.20 -6.46
C GLU A 392 -28.62 -16.44 -6.59
N ARG A 393 -27.65 -16.43 -7.51
CA ARG A 393 -26.71 -17.55 -7.67
C ARG A 393 -25.80 -17.71 -6.45
N GLU A 394 -25.35 -16.61 -5.88
CA GLU A 394 -24.50 -16.62 -4.68
C GLU A 394 -25.28 -17.13 -3.46
N LEU A 395 -26.53 -16.67 -3.29
CA LEU A 395 -27.43 -17.15 -2.25
C LEU A 395 -27.73 -18.64 -2.42
N ALA A 396 -28.00 -19.10 -3.65
CA ALA A 396 -28.22 -20.52 -3.94
C ALA A 396 -26.97 -21.37 -3.66
N ALA A 397 -25.78 -20.86 -3.97
CA ALA A 397 -24.53 -21.55 -3.66
C ALA A 397 -24.28 -21.63 -2.16
N GLN A 398 -24.54 -20.55 -1.42
CA GLN A 398 -24.43 -20.53 0.04
C GLN A 398 -25.42 -21.50 0.69
N LYS A 399 -26.66 -21.55 0.18
CA LYS A 399 -27.69 -22.49 0.63
C LYS A 399 -27.24 -23.94 0.41
N ARG A 400 -26.77 -24.30 -0.79
CA ARG A 400 -26.23 -25.65 -1.06
C ARG A 400 -25.08 -26.01 -0.15
N HIS A 401 -24.13 -25.10 0.05
CA HIS A 401 -23.01 -25.33 0.96
C HIS A 401 -23.50 -25.56 2.41
N SER A 402 -24.50 -24.81 2.87
CA SER A 402 -25.08 -25.04 4.20
C SER A 402 -25.82 -26.37 4.29
N GLU A 403 -26.56 -26.76 3.26
CA GLU A 403 -27.26 -28.06 3.18
C GLU A 403 -26.27 -29.23 3.17
N GLU A 404 -25.15 -29.10 2.44
CA GLU A 404 -24.07 -30.08 2.44
C GLU A 404 -23.42 -30.24 3.82
N GLN A 405 -23.23 -29.15 4.56
CA GLN A 405 -22.72 -29.20 5.93
C GLN A 405 -23.70 -29.91 6.88
N VAL A 406 -25.00 -29.61 6.77
CA VAL A 406 -26.04 -30.28 7.56
C VAL A 406 -26.09 -31.77 7.22
N SER A 407 -26.11 -32.15 5.95
CA SER A 407 -26.12 -33.55 5.52
C SER A 407 -24.89 -34.32 6.01
N ARG A 408 -23.71 -33.67 6.03
CA ARG A 408 -22.50 -34.27 6.58
C ARG A 408 -22.60 -34.49 8.09
N LEU A 409 -23.19 -33.55 8.83
CA LEU A 409 -23.41 -33.70 10.28
C LEU A 409 -24.44 -34.78 10.59
N GLU A 410 -25.54 -34.84 9.82
CA GLU A 410 -26.55 -35.89 9.95
C GLU A 410 -25.94 -37.28 9.71
N LYS A 411 -25.09 -37.42 8.69
CA LYS A 411 -24.39 -38.68 8.42
C LYS A 411 -23.50 -39.10 9.58
N LEU A 412 -22.70 -38.17 10.12
CA LEU A 412 -21.83 -38.45 11.27
C LEU A 412 -22.65 -38.82 12.52
N HIS A 413 -23.80 -38.18 12.73
CA HIS A 413 -24.69 -38.48 13.84
C HIS A 413 -25.29 -39.90 13.73
N CYS A 414 -25.78 -40.27 12.54
CA CYS A 414 -26.27 -41.62 12.27
C CYS A 414 -25.19 -42.69 12.45
N GLU A 415 -23.97 -42.43 11.98
CA GLU A 415 -22.82 -43.34 12.17
C GLU A 415 -22.49 -43.51 13.65
N GLN A 416 -22.46 -42.41 14.42
CA GLN A 416 -22.23 -42.45 15.86
C GLN A 416 -23.32 -43.25 16.60
N GLN A 417 -24.59 -43.03 16.26
CA GLN A 417 -25.70 -43.76 16.88
C GLN A 417 -25.62 -45.26 16.58
N LYS A 418 -25.24 -45.63 15.35
CA LYS A 418 -25.04 -47.02 14.95
C LYS A 418 -23.92 -47.68 15.76
N ILE A 419 -22.78 -47.00 15.91
CA ILE A 419 -21.65 -47.49 16.74
C ILE A 419 -22.10 -47.72 18.19
N GLN A 420 -22.89 -46.80 18.76
CA GLN A 420 -23.42 -46.97 20.12
C GLN A 420 -24.35 -48.18 20.24
N GLN A 421 -25.23 -48.38 19.26
CA GLN A 421 -26.13 -49.54 19.23
C GLN A 421 -25.35 -50.86 19.11
N GLU A 422 -24.32 -50.90 18.28
CA GLU A 422 -23.44 -52.07 18.13
C GLU A 422 -22.69 -52.38 19.43
N GLN A 423 -22.14 -51.37 20.09
CA GLN A 423 -21.48 -51.53 21.40
C GLN A 423 -22.44 -52.05 22.47
N HIS A 424 -23.67 -51.52 22.53
CA HIS A 424 -24.68 -52.00 23.48
C HIS A 424 -25.10 -53.45 23.18
N ALA A 425 -25.27 -53.81 21.91
CA ALA A 425 -25.59 -55.18 21.50
C ALA A 425 -24.46 -56.16 21.86
N GLN A 426 -23.19 -55.76 21.66
CA GLN A 426 -22.02 -56.55 22.08
C GLN A 426 -22.01 -56.75 23.59
N LEU A 427 -22.24 -55.70 24.38
CA LEU A 427 -22.29 -55.79 25.84
C LEU A 427 -23.38 -56.77 26.30
N LEU A 428 -24.59 -56.66 25.76
CA LEU A 428 -25.67 -57.60 26.06
C LEU A 428 -25.30 -59.04 25.71
N GLY A 429 -24.65 -59.26 24.55
CA GLY A 429 -24.15 -60.58 24.16
C GLY A 429 -23.13 -61.14 25.15
N THR A 430 -22.19 -60.32 25.63
CA THR A 430 -21.21 -60.76 26.64
C THR A 430 -21.86 -61.09 27.98
N ILE A 431 -22.86 -60.31 28.40
CA ILE A 431 -23.60 -60.58 29.64
C ILE A 431 -24.36 -61.90 29.54
N GLN A 432 -25.04 -62.15 28.42
CA GLN A 432 -25.75 -63.42 28.18
C GLN A 432 -24.79 -64.61 28.18
N GLN A 433 -23.62 -64.47 27.54
CA GLN A 433 -22.60 -65.52 27.55
C GLN A 433 -22.09 -65.81 28.97
N GLN A 434 -21.84 -64.76 29.78
CA GLN A 434 -21.44 -64.92 31.17
C GLN A 434 -22.52 -65.62 32.00
N GLN A 435 -23.80 -65.27 31.80
CA GLN A 435 -24.93 -65.92 32.45
C GLN A 435 -25.03 -67.40 32.06
N ALA A 436 -24.86 -67.74 30.79
CA ALA A 436 -24.88 -69.13 30.31
C ALA A 436 -23.74 -69.95 30.94
N MET A 437 -22.50 -69.42 30.93
CA MET A 437 -21.36 -70.08 31.59
C MET A 437 -21.60 -70.29 33.08
N MET A 438 -22.15 -69.28 33.78
CA MET A 438 -22.49 -69.40 35.20
C MET A 438 -23.55 -70.49 35.45
N PHE A 439 -24.54 -70.59 34.56
CA PHE A 439 -25.58 -71.60 34.66
C PHE A 439 -25.04 -73.02 34.44
N ASP A 440 -24.07 -73.18 33.53
CA ASP A 440 -23.37 -74.45 33.30
C ASP A 440 -22.42 -74.82 34.44
N LEU A 441 -21.85 -73.84 35.15
CA LEU A 441 -21.04 -74.05 36.37
C LEU A 441 -21.86 -74.47 37.60
N ILE A 442 -23.15 -74.13 37.64
CA ILE A 442 -24.07 -74.43 38.75
C ILE A 442 -24.69 -75.84 38.61
N LYS A 443 -24.74 -76.38 37.39
CA LYS A 443 -25.15 -77.76 37.10
C LYS A 443 -24.00 -78.72 37.34
#